data_AF-N9JLX8-F1
#
_entry.id   AF-N9JLX8-F1
#
_cell.length_a   1.000
_cell.length_b   1.000
_cell.length_c   1.000
_cell.angle_alpha   90.00
_cell.angle_beta   90.00
_cell.angle_gamma   90.00
#
_symmetry.space_group_name_H-M   'P 1'
#
loop_
_entity.id
_entity.type
_entity.pdbx_description
1 polymer ?
#
loop_
_entity_poly.entity_id
_entity_poly.type
_entity_poly.pdbx_seq_one_letter_code
_entity_poly.pdbx_strand_id
1 'polypeptide(L)'
;MAKNIALVEKFGSNPNRAFELLAQEAKRIDNANGIKTNALTDGIRRATTMYDVFANREMGHGIEALNSFGVAYRAWNVSTMLGSALLASLSDIAPMIKLARMHNLSVAKLMGNLIGEMNPFNPKDRELSFSMGIAVDEITSSLGRFAAEDLTSVYDRASQVARVSNTAASTIMRASLLNAWTRATKAAWSKTLMNKYANLPKEKKWGQLDAKDQSFLKAVGLDERTWEVMGLAEPMKDGSGNPLMTTQSILNIPDDQLKHLGDPVEVKNQAVKKYFSHVLDEQGMAVIEAGLRERTRLYGKTHGGEILGFFGRGMMQFKSFPVTFLMRHGTRALRDGAFSPTPFTYMIPLAMGMSAMGALSLQLGEIANGNNPLTMWDDDDPDVALSFMTKAMMKGGGMTLLGDIVAAGADTSGRDGRDFLLGPMGGDMVKLAQLTSGTANQLLNGKDVTSKTNQMYMLAKSKIPGQNLWYTKTAMNRLMFDDLQNIIAPDYQRKYKRKMQKQGRSQWWESGEGLDGLNPIDFEGVVK
;
A
#
# COMPACT_ATOMS: atom_id res chain seq x y z
N MET A 1 -4.94 23.97 5.68
CA MET A 1 -4.00 25.09 5.89
C MET A 1 -2.64 24.84 5.23
N ALA A 2 -1.91 23.77 5.59
CA ALA A 2 -0.59 23.45 5.01
C ALA A 2 -0.54 23.44 3.46
N LYS A 3 -1.52 22.83 2.80
CA LYS A 3 -1.67 22.84 1.33
C LYS A 3 -1.70 24.26 0.74
N ASN A 4 -2.46 25.17 1.35
CA ASN A 4 -2.60 26.53 0.84
C ASN A 4 -1.31 27.33 1.06
N ILE A 5 -0.63 27.13 2.20
CA ILE A 5 0.69 27.72 2.45
C ILE A 5 1.68 27.26 1.39
N ALA A 6 1.75 25.96 1.10
CA ALA A 6 2.65 25.40 0.10
C ALA A 6 2.37 25.96 -1.32
N LEU A 7 1.09 26.16 -1.68
CA LEU A 7 0.71 26.78 -2.96
C LEU A 7 1.17 28.24 -3.03
N VAL A 8 0.94 29.02 -1.98
CA VAL A 8 1.32 30.44 -1.93
C VAL A 8 2.85 30.62 -1.89
N GLU A 9 3.56 29.78 -1.14
CA GLU A 9 5.02 29.80 -1.07
C GLU A 9 5.65 29.45 -2.44
N LYS A 10 5.07 28.51 -3.19
CA LYS A 10 5.63 28.07 -4.49
C LYS A 10 5.20 28.91 -5.69
N PHE A 11 3.97 29.40 -5.69
CA PHE A 11 3.38 30.06 -6.86
C PHE A 11 2.97 31.51 -6.59
N GLY A 12 3.22 32.04 -5.40
CA GLY A 12 2.89 33.41 -5.02
C GLY A 12 1.42 33.60 -4.63
N SER A 13 1.00 34.86 -4.54
CA SER A 13 -0.33 35.27 -4.04
C SER A 13 -1.51 34.75 -4.86
N ASN A 14 -1.32 34.47 -6.16
CA ASN A 14 -2.31 33.81 -7.01
C ASN A 14 -1.74 32.52 -7.63
N PRO A 15 -1.79 31.40 -6.89
CA PRO A 15 -1.20 30.15 -7.34
C PRO A 15 -1.77 29.63 -8.66
N ASN A 16 -3.08 29.80 -8.88
CA ASN A 16 -3.77 29.29 -10.06
C ASN A 16 -3.26 29.98 -11.32
N ARG A 17 -3.19 31.32 -11.27
CA ARG A 17 -2.73 32.12 -12.40
C ARG A 17 -1.25 31.89 -12.70
N ALA A 18 -0.42 31.81 -11.66
CA ALA A 18 1.00 31.52 -11.82
C ALA A 18 1.24 30.13 -12.47
N PHE A 19 0.50 29.11 -12.03
CA PHE A 19 0.58 27.79 -12.65
C PHE A 19 0.14 27.79 -14.12
N GLU A 20 -0.96 28.47 -14.45
CA GLU A 20 -1.42 28.61 -15.85
C GLU A 20 -0.38 29.26 -16.74
N LEU A 21 0.26 30.34 -16.27
CA LEU A 21 1.31 31.02 -17.01
C LEU A 21 2.51 30.09 -17.26
N LEU A 22 2.94 29.34 -16.25
CA LEU A 22 4.01 28.35 -16.39
C LEU A 22 3.64 27.23 -17.37
N ALA A 23 2.41 26.73 -17.33
CA ALA A 23 1.93 25.69 -18.24
C ALA A 23 1.84 26.19 -19.69
N GLN A 24 1.42 27.44 -19.89
CA GLN A 24 1.38 28.09 -21.21
C GLN A 24 2.80 28.31 -21.76
N GLU A 25 3.73 28.76 -20.92
CA GLU A 25 5.12 28.96 -21.32
C GLU A 25 5.81 27.64 -21.66
N ALA A 26 5.59 26.59 -20.85
CA ALA A 26 6.06 25.25 -21.18
C ALA A 26 5.54 24.78 -22.55
N LYS A 27 4.25 25.02 -22.83
CA LYS A 27 3.65 24.67 -24.13
C LYS A 27 4.26 25.47 -25.28
N ARG A 28 4.58 26.75 -25.07
CA ARG A 28 5.26 27.59 -26.05
C ARG A 28 6.65 27.03 -26.37
N ILE A 29 7.41 26.64 -25.35
CA ILE A 29 8.74 26.03 -25.49
C ILE A 29 8.66 24.68 -26.21
N ASP A 30 7.73 23.80 -25.82
CA ASP A 30 7.53 22.50 -26.48
C ASP A 30 7.20 22.66 -27.96
N ASN A 31 6.31 23.61 -28.30
CA ASN A 31 5.95 23.92 -29.68
C ASN A 31 7.15 24.48 -30.47
N ALA A 32 7.93 25.40 -29.87
CA ALA A 32 9.12 25.96 -30.51
C ALA A 32 10.19 24.89 -30.80
N ASN A 33 10.29 23.88 -29.93
CA ASN A 33 11.19 22.74 -30.09
C ASN A 33 10.60 21.60 -30.93
N GLY A 34 9.39 21.76 -31.48
CA GLY A 34 8.73 20.74 -32.30
C GLY A 34 8.37 19.44 -31.56
N ILE A 35 8.24 19.49 -30.23
CA ILE A 35 7.93 18.32 -29.41
C ILE A 35 6.49 17.88 -29.66
N LYS A 36 6.31 16.74 -30.33
CA LYS A 36 5.00 16.11 -30.51
C LYS A 36 4.67 15.23 -29.30
N THR A 37 3.72 15.66 -28.49
CA THR A 37 3.22 14.87 -27.36
C THR A 37 1.92 14.14 -27.73
N ASN A 38 1.66 13.02 -27.05
CA ASN A 38 0.41 12.29 -27.14
C ASN A 38 -0.19 12.14 -25.73
N ALA A 39 -1.30 11.43 -25.60
CA ALA A 39 -1.98 11.25 -24.33
C ALA A 39 -1.10 10.62 -23.22
N LEU A 40 -0.06 9.87 -23.57
CA LEU A 40 0.84 9.21 -22.62
C LEU A 40 2.09 10.05 -22.32
N THR A 41 2.54 10.88 -23.25
CA THR A 41 3.78 11.67 -23.13
C THR A 41 3.56 13.12 -22.72
N ASP A 42 2.33 13.65 -22.81
CA ASP A 42 1.99 15.03 -22.45
C ASP A 42 2.25 15.31 -20.95
N GLY A 43 3.40 15.92 -20.66
CA GLY A 43 3.83 16.31 -19.32
C GLY A 43 3.00 17.47 -18.76
N ILE A 44 2.61 18.42 -19.61
CA ILE A 44 1.88 19.63 -19.23
C ILE A 44 0.48 19.27 -18.75
N ARG A 45 -0.24 18.41 -19.48
CA ARG A 45 -1.56 17.92 -19.09
C ARG A 45 -1.52 17.10 -17.80
N ARG A 46 -0.48 16.29 -17.61
CA ARG A 46 -0.27 15.55 -16.36
C ARG A 46 -0.03 16.48 -15.19
N ALA A 47 0.86 17.45 -15.33
CA ALA A 47 1.11 18.47 -14.31
C ALA A 47 -0.15 19.27 -13.99
N THR A 48 -0.93 19.64 -15.01
CA THR A 48 -2.20 20.36 -14.85
C THR A 48 -3.21 19.54 -14.06
N THR A 49 -3.39 18.26 -14.41
CA THR A 49 -4.27 17.34 -13.68
C THR A 49 -3.84 17.18 -12.22
N MET A 50 -2.54 17.04 -11.96
CA MET A 50 -2.00 16.97 -10.60
C MET A 50 -2.24 18.26 -9.83
N TYR A 51 -2.02 19.41 -10.47
CA TYR A 51 -2.28 20.72 -9.88
C TYR A 51 -3.76 20.87 -9.54
N ASP A 52 -4.66 20.53 -10.44
CA ASP A 52 -6.11 20.65 -10.27
C ASP A 52 -6.61 19.79 -9.11
N VAL A 53 -6.17 18.53 -9.06
CA VAL A 53 -6.46 17.63 -7.94
C VAL A 53 -5.83 18.12 -6.64
N PHE A 54 -4.60 18.63 -6.69
CA PHE A 54 -3.93 19.14 -5.50
C PHE A 54 -4.59 20.40 -4.98
N ALA A 55 -4.86 21.40 -5.82
CA ALA A 55 -5.51 22.67 -5.51
C ALA A 55 -7.01 22.54 -5.26
N ASN A 56 -7.63 21.41 -5.66
CA ASN A 56 -9.08 21.24 -5.73
C ASN A 56 -9.73 22.26 -6.69
N ARG A 57 -9.07 22.48 -7.84
CA ARG A 57 -9.51 23.35 -8.94
C ARG A 57 -10.08 22.49 -10.06
N GLU A 58 -11.17 22.94 -10.70
CA GLU A 58 -11.76 22.25 -11.87
C GLU A 58 -11.96 20.74 -11.68
N MET A 59 -12.29 20.33 -10.46
CA MET A 59 -12.62 18.94 -10.18
C MET A 59 -13.96 18.61 -10.83
N GLY A 60 -14.13 17.35 -11.25
CA GLY A 60 -15.43 16.87 -11.70
C GLY A 60 -16.51 17.13 -10.64
N HIS A 61 -17.73 17.36 -11.10
CA HIS A 61 -18.90 17.54 -10.24
C HIS A 61 -19.84 16.36 -10.47
N GLY A 62 -20.44 15.85 -9.40
CA GLY A 62 -21.33 14.70 -9.50
C GLY A 62 -22.40 14.70 -8.43
N ILE A 63 -23.19 13.64 -8.40
CA ILE A 63 -24.30 13.48 -7.46
C ILE A 63 -23.73 13.19 -6.07
N GLU A 64 -23.95 14.08 -5.11
CA GLU A 64 -23.40 13.95 -3.75
C GLU A 64 -23.91 12.68 -3.05
N ALA A 65 -25.16 12.28 -3.28
CA ALA A 65 -25.70 11.04 -2.75
C ALA A 65 -24.96 9.80 -3.29
N LEU A 66 -24.61 9.80 -4.60
CA LEU A 66 -23.86 8.72 -5.22
C LEU A 66 -22.41 8.69 -4.71
N ASN A 67 -21.79 9.86 -4.57
CA ASN A 67 -20.47 10.01 -3.97
C ASN A 67 -20.44 9.47 -2.52
N SER A 68 -21.38 9.94 -1.69
CA SER A 68 -21.54 9.51 -0.30
C SER A 68 -21.77 8.00 -0.18
N PHE A 69 -22.60 7.41 -1.05
CA PHE A 69 -22.80 5.97 -1.09
C PHE A 69 -21.52 5.23 -1.49
N GLY A 70 -20.82 5.66 -2.54
CA GLY A 70 -19.57 5.04 -2.99
C GLY A 70 -18.46 5.12 -1.95
N VAL A 71 -18.39 6.21 -1.20
CA VAL A 71 -17.49 6.38 -0.05
C VAL A 71 -17.86 5.40 1.06
N ALA A 72 -19.14 5.35 1.47
CA ALA A 72 -19.61 4.45 2.53
C ALA A 72 -19.44 2.97 2.18
N TYR A 73 -19.72 2.59 0.92
CA TYR A 73 -19.56 1.22 0.42
C TYR A 73 -18.08 0.78 0.43
N ARG A 74 -17.18 1.62 -0.10
CA ARG A 74 -15.73 1.35 -0.07
C ARG A 74 -15.23 1.24 1.38
N ALA A 75 -15.63 2.14 2.27
CA ALA A 75 -15.28 2.06 3.69
C ALA A 75 -15.79 0.77 4.36
N TRP A 76 -17.01 0.36 4.04
CA TRP A 76 -17.55 -0.91 4.51
C TRP A 76 -16.75 -2.11 4.01
N ASN A 77 -16.34 -2.11 2.72
CA ASN A 77 -15.45 -3.13 2.17
C ASN A 77 -14.09 -3.17 2.91
N VAL A 78 -13.51 -2.03 3.28
CA VAL A 78 -12.29 -1.99 4.10
C VAL A 78 -12.50 -2.75 5.42
N SER A 79 -13.58 -2.48 6.15
CA SER A 79 -13.87 -3.14 7.43
C SER A 79 -14.18 -4.65 7.32
N THR A 80 -14.60 -5.12 6.16
CA THR A 80 -15.08 -6.50 5.96
C THR A 80 -14.08 -7.37 5.20
N MET A 81 -13.15 -6.76 4.45
CA MET A 81 -12.20 -7.45 3.57
C MET A 81 -10.73 -7.34 4.01
N LEU A 82 -10.38 -6.39 4.88
CA LEU A 82 -8.98 -6.14 5.27
C LEU A 82 -8.58 -6.64 6.67
N GLY A 83 -9.40 -7.44 7.35
CA GLY A 83 -9.03 -8.01 8.66
C GLY A 83 -7.77 -8.87 8.64
N SER A 84 -7.39 -9.41 7.48
CA SER A 84 -6.15 -10.18 7.26
C SER A 84 -5.10 -9.44 6.42
N ALA A 85 -5.26 -8.14 6.18
CA ALA A 85 -4.37 -7.36 5.32
C ALA A 85 -2.94 -7.23 5.87
N LEU A 86 -2.76 -7.34 7.20
CA LEU A 86 -1.44 -7.40 7.84
C LEU A 86 -0.55 -8.48 7.20
N LEU A 87 -1.09 -9.69 7.01
CA LEU A 87 -0.34 -10.81 6.44
C LEU A 87 0.15 -10.48 5.03
N ALA A 88 -0.68 -9.81 4.23
CA ALA A 88 -0.29 -9.37 2.89
C ALA A 88 0.79 -8.28 2.95
N SER A 89 0.69 -7.33 3.88
CA SER A 89 1.66 -6.23 4.02
C SER A 89 3.08 -6.67 4.44
N LEU A 90 3.28 -7.94 4.83
CA LEU A 90 4.62 -8.50 5.02
C LEU A 90 5.46 -8.45 3.74
N SER A 91 4.82 -8.44 2.56
CA SER A 91 5.52 -8.26 1.27
C SER A 91 6.27 -6.93 1.18
N ASP A 92 5.88 -5.92 1.97
CA ASP A 92 6.51 -4.59 1.95
C ASP A 92 7.92 -4.61 2.57
N ILE A 93 8.29 -5.66 3.29
CA ILE A 93 9.67 -5.85 3.76
C ILE A 93 10.64 -5.98 2.57
N ALA A 94 10.20 -6.54 1.45
CA ALA A 94 11.04 -6.73 0.27
C ALA A 94 11.54 -5.41 -0.36
N PRO A 95 10.68 -4.43 -0.73
CA PRO A 95 11.13 -3.13 -1.19
C PRO A 95 11.96 -2.39 -0.14
N MET A 96 11.62 -2.49 1.16
CA MET A 96 12.42 -1.92 2.24
C MET A 96 13.86 -2.48 2.24
N ILE A 97 14.04 -3.80 2.14
CA ILE A 97 15.38 -4.43 2.08
C ILE A 97 16.12 -4.02 0.80
N LYS A 98 15.43 -4.00 -0.36
CA LYS A 98 16.04 -3.60 -1.63
C LYS A 98 16.58 -2.17 -1.54
N LEU A 99 15.77 -1.24 -1.04
CA LEU A 99 16.18 0.15 -0.88
C LEU A 99 17.26 0.30 0.20
N ALA A 100 17.20 -0.47 1.29
CA ALA A 100 18.22 -0.45 2.32
C ALA A 100 19.59 -0.75 1.71
N ARG A 101 19.66 -1.81 0.89
CA ARG A 101 20.90 -2.19 0.18
C ARG A 101 21.33 -1.12 -0.81
N MET A 102 20.42 -0.48 -1.54
CA MET A 102 20.77 0.62 -2.44
C MET A 102 21.33 1.83 -1.72
N HIS A 103 20.81 2.15 -0.54
CA HIS A 103 21.27 3.26 0.28
C HIS A 103 22.46 2.88 1.18
N ASN A 104 23.01 1.67 1.06
CA ASN A 104 24.05 1.14 1.96
C ASN A 104 23.64 1.22 3.45
N LEU A 105 22.36 0.98 3.74
CA LEU A 105 21.81 0.90 5.09
C LEU A 105 21.93 -0.52 5.63
N SER A 106 22.17 -0.62 6.94
CA SER A 106 22.15 -1.92 7.64
C SER A 106 20.72 -2.46 7.70
N VAL A 107 20.48 -3.59 7.02
CA VAL A 107 19.21 -4.33 7.09
C VAL A 107 18.93 -4.80 8.52
N ALA A 108 19.96 -5.21 9.26
CA ALA A 108 19.81 -5.62 10.66
C ALA A 108 19.31 -4.44 11.52
N LYS A 109 19.86 -3.24 11.33
CA LYS A 109 19.41 -2.04 12.04
C LYS A 109 17.99 -1.64 11.64
N LEU A 110 17.65 -1.76 10.36
CA LEU A 110 16.29 -1.53 9.86
C LEU A 110 15.28 -2.47 10.54
N MET A 111 15.58 -3.76 10.59
CA MET A 111 14.73 -4.75 11.27
C MET A 111 14.68 -4.53 12.79
N GLY A 112 15.80 -4.16 13.41
CA GLY A 112 15.86 -3.80 14.82
C GLY A 112 14.96 -2.61 15.15
N ASN A 113 15.01 -1.55 14.34
CA ASN A 113 14.12 -0.40 14.49
C ASN A 113 12.65 -0.78 14.28
N LEU A 114 12.34 -1.68 13.34
CA LEU A 114 10.98 -2.19 13.13
C LEU A 114 10.45 -2.94 14.35
N ILE A 115 11.26 -3.82 14.93
CA ILE A 115 10.89 -4.57 16.14
C ILE A 115 10.70 -3.60 17.32
N GLY A 116 11.60 -2.63 17.50
CA GLY A 116 11.49 -1.60 18.54
C GLY A 116 10.20 -0.78 18.41
N GLU A 117 9.87 -0.36 17.20
CA GLU A 117 8.64 0.40 16.91
C GLU A 117 7.36 -0.42 17.10
N MET A 118 7.43 -1.74 16.94
CA MET A 118 6.31 -2.66 17.16
C MET A 118 6.11 -3.00 18.65
N ASN A 119 7.06 -2.66 19.53
CA ASN A 119 7.00 -3.00 20.95
C ASN A 119 5.88 -2.22 21.66
N PRO A 120 4.80 -2.88 22.12
CA PRO A 120 3.71 -2.19 22.82
C PRO A 120 4.11 -1.67 24.20
N PHE A 121 5.19 -2.20 24.78
CA PHE A 121 5.66 -1.85 26.13
C PHE A 121 6.59 -0.65 26.17
N ASN A 122 7.02 -0.12 25.00
CA ASN A 122 7.86 1.09 24.93
C ASN A 122 7.17 2.22 24.15
N PRO A 123 6.21 2.94 24.76
CA PRO A 123 5.52 4.03 24.08
C PRO A 123 6.47 5.20 23.72
N LYS A 124 7.61 5.33 24.40
CA LYS A 124 8.57 6.42 24.17
C LYS A 124 9.16 6.41 22.77
N ASP A 125 9.47 5.23 22.22
CA ASP A 125 10.01 5.14 20.85
C ASP A 125 9.02 5.61 19.81
N ARG A 126 7.74 5.30 20.04
CA ARG A 126 6.61 5.77 19.25
C ARG A 126 6.44 7.27 19.39
N GLU A 127 6.39 7.80 20.61
CA GLU A 127 6.24 9.23 20.89
C GLU A 127 7.37 10.05 20.23
N LEU A 128 8.59 9.54 20.27
CA LEU A 128 9.73 10.14 19.59
C LEU A 128 9.54 10.18 18.06
N SER A 129 9.08 9.09 17.45
CA SER A 129 8.76 9.08 16.02
C SER A 129 7.69 10.12 15.67
N PHE A 130 6.63 10.21 16.48
CA PHE A 130 5.60 11.23 16.31
C PHE A 130 6.15 12.66 16.45
N SER A 131 7.00 12.92 17.43
CA SER A 131 7.57 14.27 17.64
C SER A 131 8.51 14.70 16.51
N MET A 132 9.16 13.74 15.83
CA MET A 132 9.98 14.00 14.64
C MET A 132 9.15 14.20 13.36
N GLY A 133 7.81 14.12 13.42
CA GLY A 133 6.97 14.25 12.24
C GLY A 133 7.01 13.04 11.31
N ILE A 134 7.63 11.93 11.73
CA ILE A 134 7.68 10.68 10.96
C ILE A 134 6.53 9.76 11.41
N ALA A 135 5.87 9.11 10.45
CA ALA A 135 4.74 8.21 10.70
C ALA A 135 3.50 8.84 11.41
N VAL A 136 3.29 10.16 11.26
CA VAL A 136 2.18 10.90 11.89
C VAL A 136 0.81 10.58 11.29
N ASP A 137 0.73 10.34 9.97
CA ASP A 137 -0.54 10.19 9.22
C ASP A 137 -0.91 8.73 8.91
N GLU A 138 -0.82 7.83 9.89
CA GLU A 138 -0.98 6.40 9.58
C GLU A 138 -2.40 5.99 9.20
N ILE A 139 -3.43 6.56 9.84
CA ILE A 139 -4.82 6.25 9.48
C ILE A 139 -5.12 6.71 8.04
N THR A 140 -4.66 7.90 7.66
CA THR A 140 -4.83 8.44 6.31
C THR A 140 -4.05 7.63 5.27
N SER A 141 -2.81 7.26 5.59
CA SER A 141 -1.96 6.40 4.76
C SER A 141 -2.58 5.04 4.49
N SER A 142 -2.95 4.33 5.54
CA SER A 142 -3.47 2.98 5.45
C SER A 142 -4.83 2.97 4.74
N LEU A 143 -5.68 4.00 4.92
CA LEU A 143 -6.91 4.16 4.16
C LEU A 143 -6.65 4.52 2.69
N GLY A 144 -5.69 5.41 2.42
CA GLY A 144 -5.32 5.80 1.07
C GLY A 144 -4.76 4.65 0.24
N ARG A 145 -4.03 3.72 0.88
CA ARG A 145 -3.51 2.50 0.24
C ARG A 145 -4.61 1.62 -0.38
N PHE A 146 -5.79 1.57 0.24
CA PHE A 146 -6.94 0.78 -0.23
C PHE A 146 -8.03 1.64 -0.87
N ALA A 147 -7.60 2.73 -1.54
CA ALA A 147 -8.44 3.66 -2.28
C ALA A 147 -9.63 4.20 -1.48
N ALA A 148 -9.42 4.45 -0.19
CA ALA A 148 -10.40 5.00 0.74
C ALA A 148 -9.96 6.39 1.24
N GLU A 149 -9.17 7.12 0.44
CA GLU A 149 -8.62 8.43 0.82
C GLU A 149 -9.68 9.55 0.90
N ASP A 150 -10.74 9.47 0.09
CA ASP A 150 -11.87 10.42 0.12
C ASP A 150 -12.58 10.43 1.49
N LEU A 151 -12.29 9.46 2.37
CA LEU A 151 -12.87 9.37 3.71
C LEU A 151 -12.39 10.49 4.65
N THR A 152 -11.22 11.08 4.39
CA THR A 152 -10.63 12.12 5.25
C THR A 152 -11.17 13.52 4.97
N SER A 153 -11.61 13.79 3.74
CA SER A 153 -12.18 15.08 3.34
C SER A 153 -13.69 15.19 3.54
N VAL A 154 -14.37 14.08 3.83
CA VAL A 154 -15.84 13.98 3.89
C VAL A 154 -16.39 14.13 5.32
N TYR A 155 -15.53 14.27 6.34
CA TYR A 155 -15.94 14.39 7.75
C TYR A 155 -16.96 15.53 8.00
N ASP A 156 -16.87 16.63 7.25
CA ASP A 156 -17.74 17.80 7.40
C ASP A 156 -19.06 17.73 6.62
N ARG A 157 -19.24 16.77 5.69
CA ARG A 157 -20.41 16.72 4.78
C ARG A 157 -21.14 15.37 4.69
N ALA A 158 -20.70 14.34 5.41
CA ALA A 158 -21.20 12.97 5.25
C ALA A 158 -22.56 12.66 5.91
N SER A 159 -23.33 11.77 5.27
CA SER A 159 -24.48 11.09 5.87
C SER A 159 -24.08 10.19 7.06
N GLN A 160 -25.03 9.88 7.96
CA GLN A 160 -24.80 9.02 9.13
C GLN A 160 -24.20 7.65 8.77
N VAL A 161 -24.58 7.10 7.62
CA VAL A 161 -24.08 5.81 7.10
C VAL A 161 -22.58 5.88 6.80
N ALA A 162 -22.10 6.96 6.17
CA ALA A 162 -20.68 7.12 5.89
C ALA A 162 -19.85 7.22 7.18
N ARG A 163 -20.36 7.90 8.21
CA ARG A 163 -19.68 7.98 9.53
C ARG A 163 -19.52 6.59 10.15
N VAL A 164 -20.57 5.77 10.17
CA VAL A 164 -20.52 4.41 10.73
C VAL A 164 -19.52 3.53 9.97
N SER A 165 -19.57 3.54 8.64
CA SER A 165 -18.61 2.79 7.81
C SER A 165 -17.17 3.22 8.05
N ASN A 166 -16.92 4.53 8.24
CA ASN A 166 -15.58 5.07 8.50
C ASN A 166 -15.05 4.63 9.87
N THR A 167 -15.91 4.67 10.89
CA THR A 167 -15.56 4.20 12.23
C THR A 167 -15.28 2.69 12.22
N ALA A 168 -16.11 1.90 11.54
CA ALA A 168 -15.88 0.47 11.38
C ALA A 168 -14.54 0.18 10.68
N ALA A 169 -14.28 0.82 9.54
CA ALA A 169 -13.02 0.70 8.80
C ALA A 169 -11.81 1.02 9.69
N SER A 170 -11.81 2.19 10.33
CA SER A 170 -10.72 2.64 11.20
C SER A 170 -10.49 1.69 12.38
N THR A 171 -11.56 1.17 12.98
CA THR A 171 -11.48 0.22 14.10
C THR A 171 -10.93 -1.12 13.67
N ILE A 172 -11.42 -1.68 12.55
CA ILE A 172 -10.93 -2.96 12.04
C ILE A 172 -9.46 -2.87 11.60
N MET A 173 -9.02 -1.75 11.02
CA MET A 173 -7.61 -1.56 10.64
C MET A 173 -6.67 -1.44 11.83
N ARG A 174 -7.16 -0.89 12.95
CA ARG A 174 -6.42 -0.93 14.23
C ARG A 174 -6.42 -2.34 14.81
N ALA A 175 -7.57 -3.00 14.85
CA ALA A 175 -7.71 -4.36 15.39
C ALA A 175 -6.89 -5.39 14.59
N SER A 176 -6.79 -5.24 13.26
CA SER A 176 -5.96 -6.09 12.42
C SER A 176 -4.45 -5.89 12.61
N LEU A 177 -4.05 -4.90 13.42
CA LEU A 177 -2.67 -4.44 13.65
C LEU A 177 -1.98 -3.82 12.42
N LEU A 178 -2.71 -3.63 11.31
CA LEU A 178 -2.14 -3.08 10.07
C LEU A 178 -1.62 -1.64 10.27
N ASN A 179 -2.33 -0.82 11.04
CA ASN A 179 -1.89 0.54 11.32
C ASN A 179 -0.60 0.53 12.18
N ALA A 180 -0.51 -0.37 13.16
CA ALA A 180 0.70 -0.48 13.97
C ALA A 180 1.90 -0.90 13.11
N TRP A 181 1.70 -1.90 12.23
CA TRP A 181 2.70 -2.38 11.29
C TRP A 181 3.18 -1.31 10.31
N THR A 182 2.25 -0.60 9.67
CA THR A 182 2.58 0.40 8.65
C THR A 182 3.25 1.63 9.28
N ARG A 183 2.83 2.05 10.48
CA ARG A 183 3.55 3.06 11.26
C ARG A 183 4.97 2.61 11.58
N ALA A 184 5.13 1.38 12.06
CA ALA A 184 6.42 0.87 12.50
C ALA A 184 7.40 0.71 11.35
N THR A 185 6.94 0.23 10.19
CA THR A 185 7.78 0.11 8.98
C THR A 185 8.26 1.47 8.47
N LYS A 186 7.40 2.49 8.46
CA LYS A 186 7.78 3.88 8.14
C LYS A 186 8.78 4.46 9.12
N ALA A 187 8.47 4.37 10.40
CA ALA A 187 9.34 4.89 11.45
C ALA A 187 10.70 4.19 11.41
N ALA A 188 10.73 2.87 11.23
CA ALA A 188 11.96 2.10 11.12
C ALA A 188 12.80 2.54 9.93
N TRP A 189 12.19 2.63 8.74
CA TRP A 189 12.87 3.09 7.53
C TRP A 189 13.45 4.49 7.69
N SER A 190 12.62 5.44 8.13
CA SER A 190 13.02 6.83 8.34
C SER A 190 14.11 6.95 9.38
N LYS A 191 14.00 6.27 10.54
CA LYS A 191 15.05 6.24 11.57
C LYS A 191 16.36 5.69 11.02
N THR A 192 16.34 4.62 10.23
CA THR A 192 17.57 4.05 9.66
C THR A 192 18.22 5.00 8.65
N LEU A 193 17.44 5.65 7.80
CA LEU A 193 17.95 6.62 6.84
C LEU A 193 18.46 7.90 7.54
N MET A 194 17.72 8.41 8.51
CA MET A 194 18.13 9.55 9.35
C MET A 194 19.40 9.25 10.14
N ASN A 195 19.58 8.00 10.56
CA ASN A 195 20.82 7.57 11.21
C ASN A 195 22.04 7.61 10.27
N LYS A 196 21.89 7.20 9.00
CA LYS A 196 22.96 7.37 8.00
C LYS A 196 23.34 8.84 7.86
N TYR A 197 22.36 9.71 7.71
CA TYR A 197 22.59 11.15 7.51
C TYR A 197 22.99 11.91 8.78
N ALA A 198 22.86 11.31 9.96
CA ALA A 198 23.40 11.85 11.20
C ALA A 198 24.94 11.79 11.24
N ASN A 199 25.51 10.76 10.61
CA ASN A 199 26.94 10.46 10.68
C ASN A 199 27.68 10.87 9.39
N LEU A 200 27.11 10.53 8.22
CA LEU A 200 27.82 10.64 6.95
C LEU A 200 28.31 12.06 6.60
N PRO A 201 27.52 13.15 6.79
CA PRO A 201 28.00 14.52 6.54
C PRO A 201 29.08 15.00 7.51
N LYS A 202 29.21 14.37 8.67
CA LYS A 202 30.27 14.66 9.65
C LYS A 202 31.58 13.95 9.30
N GLU A 203 31.47 12.74 8.77
CA GLU A 203 32.61 11.90 8.40
C GLU A 203 33.20 12.27 7.03
N LYS A 204 32.36 12.69 6.07
CA LYS A 204 32.78 13.00 4.70
C LYS A 204 32.29 14.37 4.26
N LYS A 205 33.23 15.20 3.80
CA LYS A 205 32.92 16.44 3.08
C LYS A 205 32.38 16.11 1.69
N TRP A 206 31.64 17.05 1.09
CA TRP A 206 30.97 16.85 -0.21
C TRP A 206 31.94 16.35 -1.29
N GLY A 207 33.11 16.97 -1.43
CA GLY A 207 34.14 16.56 -2.40
C GLY A 207 34.77 15.18 -2.15
N GLN A 208 34.54 14.56 -0.98
CA GLN A 208 35.01 13.21 -0.65
C GLN A 208 33.97 12.13 -0.96
N LEU A 209 32.75 12.52 -1.35
CA LEU A 209 31.74 11.61 -1.88
C LEU A 209 32.14 11.19 -3.30
N ASP A 210 31.83 9.97 -3.69
CA ASP A 210 32.08 9.53 -5.06
C ASP A 210 31.15 10.26 -6.05
N ALA A 211 31.50 10.25 -7.34
CA ALA A 211 30.73 10.97 -8.35
C ALA A 211 29.27 10.48 -8.45
N LYS A 212 29.02 9.20 -8.14
CA LYS A 212 27.68 8.62 -8.17
C LYS A 212 26.82 9.09 -7.00
N ASP A 213 27.35 9.10 -5.78
CA ASP A 213 26.64 9.62 -4.60
C ASP A 213 26.37 11.11 -4.74
N GLN A 214 27.35 11.90 -5.23
CA GLN A 214 27.11 13.33 -5.49
C GLN A 214 26.02 13.55 -6.54
N SER A 215 26.05 12.78 -7.64
CA SER A 215 25.02 12.87 -8.68
C SER A 215 23.65 12.47 -8.15
N PHE A 216 23.58 11.43 -7.31
CA PHE A 216 22.36 10.98 -6.68
C PHE A 216 21.80 12.04 -5.72
N LEU A 217 22.62 12.52 -4.79
CA LEU A 217 22.25 13.54 -3.81
C LEU A 217 21.75 14.81 -4.51
N LYS A 218 22.45 15.28 -5.55
CA LYS A 218 21.99 16.41 -6.37
C LYS A 218 20.64 16.12 -7.03
N ALA A 219 20.44 14.92 -7.58
CA ALA A 219 19.19 14.54 -8.23
C ALA A 219 17.99 14.50 -7.26
N VAL A 220 18.23 14.22 -5.97
CA VAL A 220 17.21 14.29 -4.90
C VAL A 220 17.15 15.66 -4.22
N GLY A 221 17.87 16.67 -4.73
CA GLY A 221 17.84 18.04 -4.26
C GLY A 221 18.74 18.35 -3.06
N LEU A 222 19.62 17.41 -2.66
CA LEU A 222 20.67 17.62 -1.68
C LEU A 222 21.93 18.13 -2.39
N ASP A 223 22.23 19.42 -2.18
CA ASP A 223 23.42 20.06 -2.70
C ASP A 223 24.51 20.19 -1.63
N GLU A 224 25.70 20.62 -2.07
CA GLU A 224 26.87 20.81 -1.21
C GLU A 224 26.59 21.75 -0.04
N ARG A 225 25.84 22.84 -0.27
CA ARG A 225 25.44 23.78 0.79
C ARG A 225 24.59 23.07 1.84
N THR A 226 23.60 22.29 1.43
CA THR A 226 22.75 21.52 2.36
C THR A 226 23.57 20.48 3.12
N TRP A 227 24.51 19.82 2.44
CA TRP A 227 25.41 18.84 3.04
C TRP A 227 26.30 19.46 4.13
N GLU A 228 26.83 20.66 3.88
CA GLU A 228 27.63 21.39 4.86
C GLU A 228 26.81 21.75 6.10
N VAL A 229 25.58 22.27 5.92
CA VAL A 229 24.65 22.55 7.03
C VAL A 229 24.38 21.29 7.85
N MET A 230 24.12 20.16 7.19
CA MET A 230 23.92 18.88 7.87
C MET A 230 25.16 18.41 8.64
N GLY A 231 26.37 18.73 8.17
CA GLY A 231 27.61 18.44 8.87
C GLY A 231 27.78 19.22 10.19
N LEU A 232 27.17 20.41 10.30
CA LEU A 232 27.19 21.25 11.49
C LEU A 232 26.14 20.86 12.54
N ALA A 233 25.06 20.19 12.12
CA ALA A 233 23.95 19.82 12.99
C ALA A 233 24.38 18.83 14.10
N GLU A 234 23.81 18.96 15.29
CA GLU A 234 23.96 17.97 16.37
C GLU A 234 22.82 16.94 16.32
N PRO A 235 23.13 15.65 16.06
CA PRO A 235 22.11 14.62 16.00
C PRO A 235 21.41 14.41 17.34
N MET A 236 20.10 14.23 17.30
CA MET A 236 19.33 13.75 18.44
C MET A 236 19.59 12.25 18.63
N LYS A 237 19.65 11.75 19.85
CA LYS A 237 19.70 10.30 20.10
C LYS A 237 18.30 9.74 20.30
N ASP A 238 18.01 8.60 19.67
CA ASP A 238 16.78 7.87 19.94
C ASP A 238 16.82 7.10 21.28
N GLY A 239 15.71 6.44 21.63
CA GLY A 239 15.62 5.64 22.86
C GLY A 239 16.64 4.49 22.93
N SER A 240 17.20 4.08 21.80
CA SER A 240 18.27 3.08 21.69
C SER A 240 19.68 3.70 21.59
N GLY A 241 19.78 5.03 21.71
CA GLY A 241 21.04 5.77 21.63
C GLY A 241 21.55 6.02 20.20
N ASN A 242 20.80 5.66 19.15
CA ASN A 242 21.21 5.91 17.78
C ASN A 242 21.11 7.41 17.45
N PRO A 243 22.14 8.02 16.85
CA PRO A 243 22.06 9.40 16.39
C PRO A 243 21.11 9.50 15.19
N LEU A 244 20.23 10.49 15.19
CA LEU A 244 19.25 10.78 14.14
C LEU A 244 19.39 12.25 13.72
N MET A 245 19.48 12.48 12.42
CA MET A 245 19.39 13.82 11.85
C MET A 245 17.93 14.24 11.82
N THR A 246 17.51 15.08 12.76
CA THR A 246 16.12 15.56 12.86
C THR A 246 15.97 16.98 12.34
N THR A 247 14.74 17.41 12.10
CA THR A 247 14.45 18.84 11.83
C THR A 247 15.02 19.73 12.94
N GLN A 248 14.84 19.33 14.21
CA GLN A 248 15.35 20.09 15.34
C GLN A 248 16.89 20.16 15.36
N SER A 249 17.56 19.09 14.95
CA SER A 249 19.03 19.06 14.84
C SER A 249 19.57 20.16 13.93
N ILE A 250 18.87 20.46 12.83
CA ILE A 250 19.25 21.52 11.88
C ILE A 250 18.83 22.90 12.40
N LEU A 251 17.62 23.02 12.95
CA LEU A 251 17.11 24.31 13.45
C LEU A 251 17.93 24.84 14.65
N ASN A 252 18.50 23.94 15.46
CA ASN A 252 19.33 24.28 16.62
C ASN A 252 20.76 24.68 16.30
N ILE A 253 21.20 24.63 15.03
CA ILE A 253 22.56 25.06 14.67
C ILE A 253 22.74 26.53 15.07
N PRO A 254 23.80 26.91 15.79
CA PRO A 254 24.06 28.32 16.12
C PRO A 254 24.19 29.19 14.86
N ASP A 255 23.52 30.35 14.84
CA ASP A 255 23.42 31.20 13.65
C ASP A 255 24.78 31.71 13.15
N ASP A 256 25.73 31.91 14.06
CA ASP A 256 27.12 32.29 13.76
C ASP A 256 27.83 31.29 12.85
N GLN A 257 27.49 29.99 12.95
CA GLN A 257 28.07 28.94 12.12
C GLN A 257 27.50 28.89 10.70
N LEU A 258 26.45 29.68 10.40
CA LEU A 258 25.76 29.64 9.10
C LEU A 258 25.92 30.93 8.30
N LYS A 259 26.49 32.00 8.88
CA LYS A 259 26.60 33.32 8.24
C LYS A 259 27.37 33.29 6.93
N HIS A 260 28.38 32.42 6.79
CA HIS A 260 29.13 32.27 5.54
C HIS A 260 28.31 31.61 4.43
N LEU A 261 27.22 30.93 4.78
CA LEU A 261 26.29 30.30 3.82
C LEU A 261 25.10 31.19 3.48
N GLY A 262 24.93 32.36 4.10
CA GLY A 262 23.84 33.31 3.88
C GLY A 262 23.04 33.62 5.14
N ASP A 263 21.77 34.03 4.96
CA ASP A 263 20.85 34.27 6.08
C ASP A 263 20.57 32.95 6.85
N PRO A 264 20.95 32.84 8.14
CA PRO A 264 20.83 31.60 8.91
C PRO A 264 19.43 31.00 8.93
N VAL A 265 18.39 31.84 9.01
CA VAL A 265 17.00 31.37 9.06
C VAL A 265 16.62 30.69 7.74
N GLU A 266 16.91 31.35 6.61
CA GLU A 266 16.63 30.79 5.29
C GLU A 266 17.48 29.53 5.01
N VAL A 267 18.77 29.54 5.39
CA VAL A 267 19.67 28.39 5.24
C VAL A 267 19.10 27.16 5.96
N LYS A 268 18.70 27.31 7.23
CA LYS A 268 18.11 26.24 8.04
C LYS A 268 16.82 25.72 7.42
N ASN A 269 15.92 26.61 7.03
CA ASN A 269 14.63 26.23 6.44
C ASN A 269 14.80 25.48 5.11
N GLN A 270 15.70 25.96 4.24
CA GLN A 270 16.01 25.28 2.98
C GLN A 270 16.63 23.91 3.21
N ALA A 271 17.58 23.79 4.15
CA ALA A 271 18.23 22.53 4.47
C ALA A 271 17.22 21.51 5.02
N VAL A 272 16.41 21.90 6.00
CA VAL A 272 15.31 21.08 6.54
C VAL A 272 14.38 20.61 5.43
N LYS A 273 13.93 21.54 4.57
CA LYS A 273 12.98 21.22 3.50
C LYS A 273 13.56 20.20 2.51
N LYS A 274 14.79 20.42 2.03
CA LYS A 274 15.46 19.51 1.09
C LYS A 274 15.71 18.14 1.72
N TYR A 275 16.30 18.13 2.91
CA TYR A 275 16.62 16.91 3.65
C TYR A 275 15.38 16.09 3.99
N PHE A 276 14.38 16.72 4.60
CA PHE A 276 13.20 15.99 5.05
C PHE A 276 12.30 15.57 3.88
N SER A 277 12.28 16.32 2.78
CA SER A 277 11.64 15.87 1.53
C SER A 277 12.32 14.61 1.01
N HIS A 278 13.65 14.54 1.00
CA HIS A 278 14.38 13.32 0.62
C HIS A 278 14.04 12.14 1.53
N VAL A 279 13.99 12.33 2.86
CA VAL A 279 13.60 11.27 3.80
C VAL A 279 12.19 10.76 3.52
N LEU A 280 11.23 11.65 3.31
CA LEU A 280 9.84 11.29 3.03
C LEU A 280 9.67 10.63 1.66
N ASP A 281 10.39 11.09 0.63
CA ASP A 281 10.36 10.50 -0.71
C ASP A 281 10.91 9.07 -0.69
N GLU A 282 12.04 8.84 -0.01
CA GLU A 282 12.59 7.48 0.16
C GLU A 282 11.69 6.60 1.03
N GLN A 283 11.06 7.15 2.07
CA GLN A 283 10.05 6.44 2.85
C GLN A 283 8.86 6.02 1.99
N GLY A 284 8.36 6.90 1.11
CA GLY A 284 7.30 6.56 0.18
C GLY A 284 7.71 5.46 -0.81
N MET A 285 8.98 5.36 -1.16
CA MET A 285 9.49 4.27 -2.00
C MET A 285 9.58 2.96 -1.22
N ALA A 286 9.88 3.00 0.08
CA ALA A 286 10.02 1.81 0.93
C ALA A 286 8.68 1.26 1.41
N VAL A 287 7.77 2.15 1.81
CA VAL A 287 6.41 1.83 2.25
C VAL A 287 5.45 2.50 1.26
N ILE A 288 4.92 1.68 0.35
CA ILE A 288 4.20 2.17 -0.82
C ILE A 288 2.79 2.67 -0.45
N GLU A 289 2.55 3.93 -0.78
CA GLU A 289 1.27 4.63 -0.65
C GLU A 289 0.92 5.31 -1.97
N ALA A 290 -0.37 5.43 -2.27
CA ALA A 290 -0.80 6.21 -3.42
C ALA A 290 -0.61 7.71 -3.13
N GLY A 291 0.41 8.33 -3.74
CA GLY A 291 0.61 9.77 -3.69
C GLY A 291 -0.23 10.50 -4.74
N LEU A 292 -0.08 11.83 -4.81
CA LEU A 292 -0.80 12.67 -5.78
C LEU A 292 -0.58 12.20 -7.23
N ARG A 293 0.66 11.80 -7.56
CA ARG A 293 1.04 11.34 -8.90
C ARG A 293 0.34 10.05 -9.29
N GLU A 294 0.33 9.06 -8.40
CA GLU A 294 -0.30 7.77 -8.64
C GLU A 294 -1.82 7.91 -8.67
N ARG A 295 -2.38 8.70 -7.75
CA ARG A 295 -3.81 9.01 -7.70
C ARG A 295 -4.34 9.67 -8.97
N THR A 296 -3.68 10.72 -9.43
CA THR A 296 -4.08 11.42 -10.66
C THR A 296 -3.91 10.56 -11.90
N ARG A 297 -2.99 9.59 -11.88
CA ARG A 297 -2.88 8.60 -12.96
C ARG A 297 -4.01 7.58 -12.93
N LEU A 298 -4.44 7.15 -11.74
CA LEU A 298 -5.49 6.17 -11.53
C LEU A 298 -6.89 6.74 -11.77
N TYR A 299 -7.15 7.94 -11.25
CA TYR A 299 -8.49 8.52 -11.20
C TYR A 299 -8.61 9.84 -11.97
N GLY A 300 -7.51 10.45 -12.41
CA GLY A 300 -7.56 11.76 -13.07
C GLY A 300 -8.28 12.80 -12.22
N LYS A 301 -9.15 13.58 -12.86
CA LYS A 301 -10.07 14.53 -12.22
C LYS A 301 -11.45 13.92 -11.87
N THR A 302 -11.63 12.60 -12.06
CA THR A 302 -12.96 11.97 -11.91
C THR A 302 -13.49 12.11 -10.50
N HIS A 303 -14.78 12.44 -10.39
CA HIS A 303 -15.45 12.63 -9.11
C HIS A 303 -16.24 11.38 -8.71
N GLY A 304 -16.29 11.06 -7.42
CA GLY A 304 -16.99 9.85 -6.92
C GLY A 304 -18.51 9.87 -7.14
N GLY A 305 -19.09 11.04 -7.39
CA GLY A 305 -20.51 11.23 -7.75
C GLY A 305 -20.80 11.15 -9.25
N GLU A 306 -19.79 10.98 -10.11
CA GLU A 306 -19.99 10.66 -11.53
C GLU A 306 -20.11 9.14 -11.69
N ILE A 307 -20.91 8.64 -12.64
CA ILE A 307 -21.08 7.19 -12.85
C ILE A 307 -19.72 6.51 -13.10
N LEU A 308 -18.90 7.07 -14.00
CA LEU A 308 -17.57 6.53 -14.30
C LEU A 308 -16.63 6.59 -13.09
N GLY A 309 -16.67 7.67 -12.30
CA GLY A 309 -15.86 7.81 -11.10
C GLY A 309 -16.29 6.87 -9.97
N PHE A 310 -17.60 6.68 -9.79
CA PHE A 310 -18.19 5.75 -8.83
C PHE A 310 -17.76 4.31 -9.09
N PHE A 311 -17.99 3.81 -10.33
CA PHE A 311 -17.60 2.45 -10.70
C PHE A 311 -16.08 2.28 -10.77
N GLY A 312 -15.37 3.24 -11.38
CA GLY A 312 -13.91 3.18 -11.50
C GLY A 312 -13.19 3.11 -10.16
N ARG A 313 -13.59 3.93 -9.18
CA ARG A 313 -13.02 3.90 -7.83
C ARG A 313 -13.38 2.62 -7.07
N GLY A 314 -14.60 2.09 -7.24
CA GLY A 314 -15.02 0.82 -6.64
C GLY A 314 -14.25 -0.38 -7.20
N MET A 315 -14.04 -0.43 -8.51
CA MET A 315 -13.28 -1.50 -9.19
C MET A 315 -11.79 -1.47 -8.84
N MET A 316 -11.22 -0.27 -8.68
CA MET A 316 -9.79 -0.10 -8.40
C MET A 316 -9.41 -0.24 -6.92
N GLN A 317 -10.38 -0.45 -6.02
CA GLN A 317 -10.20 -0.30 -4.58
C GLN A 317 -9.05 -1.12 -3.96
N PHE A 318 -8.71 -2.28 -4.54
CA PHE A 318 -7.57 -3.09 -4.11
C PHE A 318 -6.51 -3.29 -5.20
N LYS A 319 -6.72 -2.69 -6.38
CA LYS A 319 -5.80 -2.70 -7.53
C LYS A 319 -4.91 -1.45 -7.57
N SER A 320 -5.25 -0.41 -6.81
CA SER A 320 -4.44 0.81 -6.67
C SER A 320 -3.03 0.52 -6.18
N PHE A 321 -2.86 -0.44 -5.25
CA PHE A 321 -1.57 -0.80 -4.67
C PHE A 321 -0.56 -1.32 -5.70
N PRO A 322 -0.83 -2.41 -6.45
CA PRO A 322 0.14 -2.90 -7.45
C PRO A 322 0.42 -1.88 -8.57
N VAL A 323 -0.56 -1.04 -8.95
CA VAL A 323 -0.31 0.04 -9.93
C VAL A 323 0.62 1.11 -9.33
N THR A 324 0.36 1.54 -8.10
CA THR A 324 1.22 2.50 -7.37
C THR A 324 2.63 1.96 -7.23
N PHE A 325 2.75 0.68 -6.86
CA PHE A 325 4.02 -0.02 -6.74
C PHE A 325 4.81 0.03 -8.05
N LEU A 326 4.18 -0.35 -9.18
CA LEU A 326 4.78 -0.30 -10.51
C LEU A 326 5.17 1.12 -10.93
N MET A 327 4.33 2.10 -10.65
CA MET A 327 4.66 3.50 -10.94
C MET A 327 5.88 3.97 -10.18
N ARG A 328 6.01 3.62 -8.89
CA ARG A 328 7.15 4.01 -8.06
C ARG A 328 8.42 3.27 -8.45
N HIS A 329 8.42 1.95 -8.26
CA HIS A 329 9.60 1.12 -8.50
C HIS A 329 9.98 1.03 -9.99
N GLY A 330 8.99 1.00 -10.89
CA GLY A 330 9.25 0.99 -12.33
C GLY A 330 9.85 2.31 -12.82
N THR A 331 9.36 3.46 -12.33
CA THR A 331 9.97 4.74 -12.74
C THR A 331 11.36 4.95 -12.14
N ARG A 332 11.62 4.43 -10.94
CA ARG A 332 12.96 4.37 -10.36
C ARG A 332 13.90 3.48 -11.18
N ALA A 333 13.45 2.27 -11.53
CA ALA A 333 14.22 1.35 -12.38
C ALA A 333 14.58 1.93 -13.77
N LEU A 334 13.70 2.77 -14.33
CA LEU A 334 13.92 3.45 -15.61
C LEU A 334 14.80 4.71 -15.51
N ARG A 335 14.82 5.41 -14.36
CA ARG A 335 15.57 6.67 -14.17
C ARG A 335 16.98 6.46 -13.63
N ASP A 336 17.17 5.50 -12.72
CA ASP A 336 18.39 5.41 -11.91
C ASP A 336 19.53 4.67 -12.62
N GLY A 337 19.79 4.99 -13.89
CA GLY A 337 20.95 4.45 -14.65
C GLY A 337 22.30 4.61 -13.93
N ALA A 338 22.37 5.45 -12.89
CA ALA A 338 23.49 5.60 -11.96
C ALA A 338 23.74 4.38 -11.04
N PHE A 339 22.71 3.64 -10.63
CA PHE A 339 22.79 2.49 -9.70
C PHE A 339 22.40 1.15 -10.33
N SER A 340 21.82 1.16 -11.53
CA SER A 340 21.33 -0.03 -12.23
C SER A 340 21.58 0.12 -13.74
N PRO A 341 22.47 -0.67 -14.36
CA PRO A 341 22.77 -0.56 -15.79
C PRO A 341 21.54 -0.81 -16.68
N THR A 342 20.58 -1.59 -16.18
CA THR A 342 19.31 -1.90 -16.85
C THR A 342 18.15 -1.95 -15.85
N PRO A 343 16.90 -1.62 -16.25
CA PRO A 343 15.73 -1.72 -15.38
C PRO A 343 15.54 -3.12 -14.76
N PHE A 344 15.97 -4.18 -15.44
CA PHE A 344 15.87 -5.56 -14.98
C PHE A 344 16.72 -5.86 -13.74
N THR A 345 17.92 -5.28 -13.65
CA THR A 345 18.80 -5.45 -12.47
C THR A 345 18.20 -4.85 -11.18
N TYR A 346 17.25 -3.93 -11.32
CA TYR A 346 16.46 -3.42 -10.21
C TYR A 346 15.25 -4.30 -9.92
N MET A 347 14.46 -4.61 -10.95
CA MET A 347 13.13 -5.21 -10.83
C MET A 347 13.14 -6.71 -10.52
N ILE A 348 14.10 -7.48 -11.05
CA ILE A 348 14.16 -8.94 -10.83
C ILE A 348 14.44 -9.28 -9.36
N PRO A 349 15.48 -8.71 -8.70
CA PRO A 349 15.72 -8.99 -7.28
C PRO A 349 14.56 -8.53 -6.39
N LEU A 350 13.89 -7.44 -6.77
CA LEU A 350 12.70 -6.94 -6.07
C LEU A 350 11.54 -7.94 -6.20
N ALA A 351 11.28 -8.44 -7.41
CA ALA A 351 10.27 -9.46 -7.66
C ALA A 351 10.55 -10.75 -6.89
N MET A 352 11.79 -11.22 -6.87
CA MET A 352 12.20 -12.39 -6.08
C MET A 352 12.00 -12.17 -4.58
N GLY A 353 12.43 -11.02 -4.05
CA GLY A 353 12.23 -10.67 -2.64
C GLY A 353 10.75 -10.59 -2.27
N MET A 354 9.93 -9.98 -3.12
CA MET A 354 8.47 -9.94 -2.95
C MET A 354 7.84 -11.33 -2.99
N SER A 355 8.36 -12.21 -3.85
CA SER A 355 7.87 -13.58 -3.96
C SER A 355 8.21 -14.40 -2.73
N ALA A 356 9.41 -14.23 -2.17
CA ALA A 356 9.79 -14.85 -0.89
C ALA A 356 8.91 -14.38 0.27
N MET A 357 8.66 -13.07 0.39
CA MET A 357 7.71 -12.56 1.39
C MET A 357 6.27 -12.95 1.08
N GLY A 358 5.93 -13.13 -0.19
CA GLY A 358 4.65 -13.66 -0.66
C GLY A 358 4.43 -15.11 -0.25
N ALA A 359 5.48 -15.95 -0.27
CA ALA A 359 5.45 -17.31 0.24
C ALA A 359 5.17 -17.34 1.74
N LEU A 360 5.87 -16.51 2.53
CA LEU A 360 5.61 -16.37 3.96
C LEU A 360 4.16 -15.91 4.23
N SER A 361 3.71 -14.88 3.51
CA SER A 361 2.35 -14.36 3.59
C SER A 361 1.28 -15.41 3.21
N LEU A 362 1.59 -16.25 2.21
CA LEU A 362 0.73 -17.33 1.77
C LEU A 362 0.59 -18.39 2.86
N GLN A 363 1.71 -18.87 3.42
CA GLN A 363 1.70 -19.89 4.48
C GLN A 363 1.01 -19.41 5.75
N LEU A 364 1.34 -18.20 6.23
CA LEU A 364 0.65 -17.60 7.38
C LEU A 364 -0.84 -17.39 7.10
N GLY A 365 -1.19 -17.07 5.85
CA GLY A 365 -2.58 -16.95 5.41
C GLY A 365 -3.33 -18.27 5.47
N GLU A 366 -2.72 -19.39 5.07
CA GLU A 366 -3.32 -20.72 5.15
C GLU A 366 -3.56 -21.12 6.61
N ILE A 367 -2.56 -20.92 7.47
CA ILE A 367 -2.68 -21.14 8.92
C ILE A 367 -3.82 -20.29 9.49
N ALA A 368 -3.85 -18.99 9.19
CA ALA A 368 -4.91 -18.07 9.65
C ALA A 368 -6.30 -18.37 9.07
N ASN A 369 -6.41 -19.25 8.07
CA ASN A 369 -7.68 -19.73 7.52
C ASN A 369 -8.10 -21.10 8.09
N GLY A 370 -7.33 -21.68 9.02
CA GLY A 370 -7.59 -23.02 9.56
C GLY A 370 -7.04 -24.15 8.69
N ASN A 371 -6.20 -23.84 7.70
CA ASN A 371 -5.59 -24.80 6.79
C ASN A 371 -4.15 -25.08 7.21
N ASN A 372 -3.67 -26.29 6.97
CA ASN A 372 -2.25 -26.57 7.07
C ASN A 372 -1.48 -25.77 6.02
N PRO A 373 -0.20 -25.45 6.28
CA PRO A 373 0.72 -24.95 5.27
C PRO A 373 0.61 -25.72 3.95
N LEU A 374 0.70 -25.02 2.83
CA LEU A 374 0.77 -25.65 1.51
C LEU A 374 2.10 -26.39 1.37
N THR A 375 2.06 -27.51 0.67
CA THR A 375 3.28 -28.15 0.15
C THR A 375 4.01 -27.17 -0.77
N MET A 376 5.26 -26.92 -0.45
CA MET A 376 6.18 -26.02 -1.16
C MET A 376 7.08 -26.79 -2.12
N TRP A 377 7.37 -28.04 -1.79
CA TRP A 377 8.27 -28.90 -2.52
C TRP A 377 7.80 -30.35 -2.34
N ASP A 378 7.87 -31.12 -3.41
CA ASP A 378 7.54 -32.53 -3.44
C ASP A 378 8.56 -33.20 -4.39
N ASP A 379 9.37 -34.12 -3.85
CA ASP A 379 10.42 -34.79 -4.62
C ASP A 379 9.86 -35.63 -5.79
N ASP A 380 8.62 -36.10 -5.67
CA ASP A 380 7.94 -36.90 -6.69
C ASP A 380 7.15 -36.04 -7.71
N ASP A 381 6.90 -34.76 -7.40
CA ASP A 381 6.13 -33.84 -8.25
C ASP A 381 6.71 -32.40 -8.33
N PRO A 382 7.57 -32.12 -9.34
CA PRO A 382 8.14 -30.80 -9.57
C PRO A 382 7.11 -29.68 -9.83
N ASP A 383 5.90 -30.01 -10.30
CA ASP A 383 4.85 -29.02 -10.57
C ASP A 383 4.32 -28.40 -9.26
N VAL A 384 4.47 -29.09 -8.12
CA VAL A 384 4.13 -28.56 -6.79
C VAL A 384 4.96 -27.32 -6.48
N ALA A 385 6.28 -27.40 -6.69
CA ALA A 385 7.19 -26.28 -6.43
C ALA A 385 6.89 -25.08 -7.34
N LEU A 386 6.62 -25.33 -8.63
CA LEU A 386 6.25 -24.28 -9.58
C LEU A 386 4.89 -23.64 -9.24
N SER A 387 3.89 -24.46 -8.86
CA SER A 387 2.57 -24.00 -8.42
C SER A 387 2.66 -23.15 -7.16
N PHE A 388 3.44 -23.59 -6.17
CA PHE A 388 3.68 -22.83 -4.95
C PHE A 388 4.39 -21.51 -5.25
N MET A 389 5.46 -21.54 -6.05
CA MET A 389 6.19 -20.33 -6.45
C MET A 389 5.26 -19.35 -7.15
N THR A 390 4.42 -19.81 -8.09
CA THR A 390 3.45 -18.96 -8.79
C THR A 390 2.48 -18.32 -7.80
N LYS A 391 1.90 -19.08 -6.86
CA LYS A 391 1.02 -18.55 -5.80
C LYS A 391 1.75 -17.53 -4.92
N ALA A 392 3.01 -17.79 -4.57
CA ALA A 392 3.83 -16.88 -3.78
C ALA A 392 4.12 -15.57 -4.53
N MET A 393 4.46 -15.65 -5.82
CA MET A 393 4.65 -14.48 -6.68
C MET A 393 3.36 -13.67 -6.85
N MET A 394 2.20 -14.33 -6.99
CA MET A 394 0.90 -13.66 -7.02
C MET A 394 0.59 -12.97 -5.69
N LYS A 395 0.76 -13.69 -4.58
CA LYS A 395 0.48 -13.18 -3.22
C LYS A 395 1.37 -12.00 -2.85
N GLY A 396 2.66 -12.09 -3.18
CA GLY A 396 3.65 -11.04 -2.92
C GLY A 396 3.62 -9.90 -3.95
N GLY A 397 2.90 -10.05 -5.06
CA GLY A 397 2.86 -9.08 -6.16
C GLY A 397 4.04 -9.15 -7.13
N GLY A 398 4.97 -10.10 -6.97
CA GLY A 398 6.15 -10.27 -7.82
C GLY A 398 5.82 -10.54 -9.29
N MET A 399 4.68 -11.18 -9.57
CA MET A 399 4.19 -11.37 -10.95
C MET A 399 3.91 -10.08 -11.69
N THR A 400 3.45 -9.04 -11.00
CA THR A 400 3.15 -7.74 -11.64
C THR A 400 4.41 -7.08 -12.21
N LEU A 401 5.59 -7.44 -11.68
CA LEU A 401 6.89 -6.92 -12.10
C LEU A 401 7.51 -7.71 -13.24
N LEU A 402 7.11 -8.97 -13.43
CA LEU A 402 7.65 -9.90 -14.42
C LEU A 402 6.64 -10.16 -15.55
N GLY A 403 5.76 -9.18 -15.82
CA GLY A 403 4.51 -9.30 -16.59
C GLY A 403 4.55 -10.12 -17.89
N ASP A 404 5.68 -10.17 -18.60
CA ASP A 404 5.81 -10.94 -19.86
C ASP A 404 6.34 -12.38 -19.67
N ILE A 405 6.99 -12.68 -18.55
CA ILE A 405 7.62 -13.99 -18.30
C ILE A 405 6.62 -14.99 -17.70
N VAL A 406 5.59 -14.51 -16.98
CA VAL A 406 4.63 -15.37 -16.28
C VAL A 406 3.26 -15.44 -16.97
N ALA A 407 2.93 -14.48 -17.85
CA ALA A 407 1.69 -14.50 -18.63
C ALA A 407 1.56 -15.73 -19.55
N ALA A 408 2.68 -16.40 -19.87
CA ALA A 408 2.70 -17.62 -20.67
C ALA A 408 2.39 -18.92 -19.88
N GLY A 409 2.35 -18.88 -18.54
CA GLY A 409 2.12 -20.07 -17.69
C GLY A 409 0.91 -19.99 -16.74
N ALA A 410 0.25 -18.84 -16.65
CA ALA A 410 -0.83 -18.60 -15.69
C ALA A 410 -2.23 -18.69 -16.31
N ASP A 411 -2.53 -19.80 -16.98
CA ASP A 411 -3.92 -20.13 -17.33
C ASP A 411 -4.27 -21.57 -16.95
N THR A 412 -5.02 -21.73 -15.85
CA THR A 412 -5.68 -23.00 -15.51
C THR A 412 -7.07 -22.85 -14.89
N SER A 413 -7.67 -21.65 -14.87
CA SER A 413 -9.09 -21.53 -14.45
C SER A 413 -9.78 -20.27 -14.98
N GLY A 414 -10.18 -20.31 -16.26
CA GLY A 414 -10.90 -19.25 -16.99
C GLY A 414 -12.24 -18.74 -16.39
N ARG A 415 -12.56 -19.02 -15.13
CA ARG A 415 -13.68 -18.43 -14.38
C ARG A 415 -13.26 -17.30 -13.42
N ASP A 416 -12.04 -17.28 -12.91
CA ASP A 416 -11.60 -16.28 -11.91
C ASP A 416 -11.13 -14.93 -12.51
N GLY A 417 -10.85 -14.89 -13.83
CA GLY A 417 -10.41 -13.67 -14.51
C GLY A 417 -11.49 -12.58 -14.62
N ARG A 418 -12.77 -12.96 -14.78
CA ARG A 418 -13.88 -11.98 -14.86
C ARG A 418 -14.15 -11.29 -13.52
N ASP A 419 -14.14 -12.04 -12.42
CA ASP A 419 -14.31 -11.49 -11.07
C ASP A 419 -13.11 -10.62 -10.66
N PHE A 420 -11.90 -11.01 -11.07
CA PHE A 420 -10.72 -10.17 -10.92
C PHE A 420 -10.86 -8.84 -11.68
N LEU A 421 -11.41 -8.84 -12.90
CA LEU A 421 -11.60 -7.61 -13.69
C LEU A 421 -12.65 -6.67 -13.08
N LEU A 422 -13.72 -7.22 -12.50
CA LEU A 422 -14.87 -6.46 -12.00
C LEU A 422 -14.68 -5.86 -10.59
N GLY A 423 -13.67 -6.32 -9.83
CA GLY A 423 -13.41 -5.84 -8.48
C GLY A 423 -14.52 -6.20 -7.47
N PRO A 424 -14.39 -5.79 -6.19
CA PRO A 424 -15.35 -6.14 -5.13
C PRO A 424 -16.77 -5.66 -5.44
N MET A 425 -16.88 -4.46 -6.00
CA MET A 425 -18.15 -3.85 -6.35
C MET A 425 -18.87 -4.59 -7.48
N GLY A 426 -18.16 -4.90 -8.56
CA GLY A 426 -18.76 -5.66 -9.65
C GLY A 426 -19.09 -7.10 -9.26
N GLY A 427 -18.26 -7.72 -8.41
CA GLY A 427 -18.56 -9.04 -7.83
C GLY A 427 -19.84 -9.07 -6.99
N ASP A 428 -20.06 -8.06 -6.15
CA ASP A 428 -21.30 -7.93 -5.37
C ASP A 428 -22.52 -7.69 -6.26
N MET A 429 -22.39 -6.87 -7.30
CA MET A 429 -23.47 -6.64 -8.27
C MET A 429 -23.81 -7.88 -9.07
N VAL A 430 -22.82 -8.67 -9.48
CA VAL A 430 -23.04 -9.97 -10.14
C VAL A 430 -23.78 -10.92 -9.20
N LYS A 431 -23.41 -10.98 -7.91
CA LYS A 431 -24.13 -11.79 -6.91
C LYS A 431 -25.57 -11.32 -6.71
N LEU A 432 -25.81 -10.02 -6.59
CA LEU A 432 -27.16 -9.44 -6.49
C LEU A 432 -27.98 -9.68 -7.76
N ALA A 433 -27.36 -9.56 -8.93
CA ALA A 433 -27.97 -9.89 -10.21
C ALA A 433 -28.30 -11.39 -10.29
N GLN A 434 -27.43 -12.30 -9.85
CA GLN A 434 -27.74 -13.75 -9.80
C GLN A 434 -28.89 -14.06 -8.84
N LEU A 435 -28.96 -13.37 -7.69
CA LEU A 435 -30.07 -13.51 -6.74
C LEU A 435 -31.42 -13.04 -7.32
N THR A 436 -31.41 -12.00 -8.15
CA THR A 436 -32.62 -11.36 -8.73
C THR A 436 -33.02 -11.91 -10.11
N SER A 437 -32.05 -12.17 -11.00
CA SER A 437 -32.23 -12.68 -12.37
C SER A 437 -32.21 -14.21 -12.49
N GLY A 438 -31.93 -14.93 -11.39
CA GLY A 438 -32.14 -16.38 -11.27
C GLY A 438 -33.64 -16.72 -11.38
N THR A 439 -34.12 -16.74 -12.62
CA THR A 439 -35.50 -16.83 -13.11
C THR A 439 -36.41 -17.75 -12.30
N ALA A 440 -37.66 -17.29 -12.10
CA ALA A 440 -38.79 -17.96 -11.46
C ALA A 440 -39.00 -19.46 -11.80
N ASN A 441 -38.41 -19.98 -12.88
CA ASN A 441 -38.43 -21.40 -13.25
C ASN A 441 -37.69 -22.34 -12.27
N GLN A 442 -36.69 -21.87 -11.52
CA GLN A 442 -35.98 -22.70 -10.53
C GLN A 442 -36.71 -22.78 -9.18
N LEU A 443 -37.51 -21.76 -8.85
CA LEU A 443 -38.38 -21.72 -7.67
C LEU A 443 -39.62 -22.62 -7.84
N LEU A 444 -40.16 -22.71 -9.07
CA LEU A 444 -41.30 -23.59 -9.38
C LEU A 444 -40.92 -25.08 -9.48
N ASN A 445 -39.65 -25.41 -9.73
CA ASN A 445 -39.16 -26.79 -9.87
C ASN A 445 -38.52 -27.37 -8.58
N GLY A 446 -38.63 -26.69 -7.44
CA GLY A 446 -38.25 -27.21 -6.11
C GLY A 446 -36.77 -27.56 -5.90
N LYS A 447 -35.86 -27.25 -6.83
CA LYS A 447 -34.47 -27.74 -6.82
C LYS A 447 -33.38 -26.76 -6.38
N ASP A 448 -33.68 -25.51 -6.01
CA ASP A 448 -32.60 -24.52 -5.81
C ASP A 448 -32.81 -23.46 -4.71
N VAL A 449 -33.76 -23.63 -3.78
CA VAL A 449 -33.99 -22.66 -2.68
C VAL A 449 -32.76 -22.58 -1.74
N THR A 450 -32.15 -23.73 -1.43
CA THR A 450 -30.94 -23.86 -0.60
C THR A 450 -29.73 -23.14 -1.20
N SER A 451 -29.61 -23.13 -2.53
CA SER A 451 -28.49 -22.46 -3.22
C SER A 451 -28.57 -20.94 -3.10
N LYS A 452 -29.77 -20.35 -3.27
CA LYS A 452 -29.98 -18.91 -3.12
C LYS A 452 -29.86 -18.44 -1.68
N THR A 453 -30.45 -19.17 -0.72
CA THR A 453 -30.33 -18.82 0.71
C THR A 453 -28.88 -18.90 1.19
N ASN A 454 -28.12 -19.92 0.74
CA ASN A 454 -26.69 -20.01 1.02
C ASN A 454 -25.88 -18.87 0.37
N GLN A 455 -26.21 -18.49 -0.86
CA GLN A 455 -25.57 -17.34 -1.52
C GLN A 455 -25.84 -16.02 -0.77
N MET A 456 -27.08 -15.80 -0.32
CA MET A 456 -27.45 -14.64 0.50
C MET A 456 -26.73 -14.67 1.84
N TYR A 457 -26.68 -15.82 2.50
CA TYR A 457 -25.92 -16.01 3.73
C TYR A 457 -24.44 -15.70 3.56
N MET A 458 -23.80 -16.23 2.51
CA MET A 458 -22.39 -15.96 2.22
C MET A 458 -22.15 -14.48 1.90
N LEU A 459 -23.07 -13.83 1.20
CA LEU A 459 -23.02 -12.39 0.97
C LEU A 459 -23.11 -11.62 2.29
N ALA A 460 -24.11 -11.93 3.13
CA ALA A 460 -24.30 -11.30 4.44
C ALA A 460 -23.08 -11.50 5.35
N LYS A 461 -22.60 -12.73 5.51
CA LYS A 461 -21.38 -13.09 6.24
C LYS A 461 -20.18 -12.30 5.73
N SER A 462 -20.01 -12.20 4.41
CA SER A 462 -18.89 -11.45 3.82
C SER A 462 -18.91 -9.95 4.13
N LYS A 463 -20.05 -9.42 4.57
CA LYS A 463 -20.25 -8.01 4.94
C LYS A 463 -20.28 -7.77 6.45
N ILE A 464 -20.00 -8.77 7.28
CA ILE A 464 -19.83 -8.58 8.74
C ILE A 464 -18.45 -7.96 9.01
N PRO A 465 -18.36 -6.75 9.58
CA PRO A 465 -17.08 -6.13 9.90
C PRO A 465 -16.25 -7.01 10.85
N GLY A 466 -14.95 -7.16 10.56
CA GLY A 466 -14.03 -7.90 11.42
C GLY A 466 -14.14 -9.42 11.40
N GLN A 467 -15.09 -10.01 10.67
CA GLN A 467 -15.22 -11.47 10.55
C GLN A 467 -13.98 -12.17 9.97
N ASN A 468 -13.11 -11.41 9.31
CA ASN A 468 -11.88 -11.87 8.71
C ASN A 468 -10.60 -11.37 9.40
N LEU A 469 -10.68 -10.94 10.66
CA LEU A 469 -9.49 -10.66 11.47
C LEU A 469 -8.62 -11.92 11.56
N TRP A 470 -7.36 -11.81 11.15
CA TRP A 470 -6.50 -12.98 10.91
C TRP A 470 -6.33 -13.92 12.12
N TYR A 471 -6.46 -13.40 13.35
CA TYR A 471 -6.31 -14.17 14.60
C TYR A 471 -7.63 -14.72 15.16
N THR A 472 -8.80 -14.26 14.72
CA THR A 472 -10.12 -14.77 15.17
C THR A 472 -10.94 -15.43 14.08
N LYS A 473 -10.63 -15.17 12.81
CA LYS A 473 -11.40 -15.61 11.65
C LYS A 473 -11.67 -17.11 11.67
N THR A 474 -10.65 -17.95 11.92
CA THR A 474 -10.85 -19.40 11.94
C THR A 474 -11.86 -19.80 13.02
N ALA A 475 -11.67 -19.35 14.26
CA ALA A 475 -12.60 -19.65 15.35
C ALA A 475 -14.03 -19.21 15.04
N MET A 476 -14.24 -17.99 14.53
CA MET A 476 -15.57 -17.51 14.13
C MET A 476 -16.20 -18.37 13.02
N ASN A 477 -15.39 -18.81 12.05
CA ASN A 477 -15.88 -19.70 11.00
C ASN A 477 -16.30 -21.05 11.57
N ARG A 478 -15.44 -21.68 12.35
CA ARG A 478 -15.64 -23.06 12.83
C ARG A 478 -16.71 -23.19 13.89
N LEU A 479 -16.84 -22.21 14.78
CA LEU A 479 -17.71 -22.28 15.96
C LEU A 479 -19.08 -21.62 15.76
N MET A 480 -19.26 -20.83 14.70
CA MET A 480 -20.50 -20.08 14.49
C MET A 480 -20.97 -20.16 13.05
N PHE A 481 -20.13 -19.73 12.10
CA PHE A 481 -20.59 -19.57 10.73
C PHE A 481 -20.77 -20.89 9.98
N ASP A 482 -19.97 -21.90 10.27
CA ASP A 482 -20.07 -23.20 9.63
C ASP A 482 -21.35 -23.93 10.07
N ASP A 483 -21.76 -23.79 11.33
CA ASP A 483 -23.01 -24.37 11.85
C ASP A 483 -24.25 -23.70 11.25
N LEU A 484 -24.29 -22.36 11.22
CA LEU A 484 -25.35 -21.62 10.52
C LEU A 484 -25.41 -22.02 9.04
N GLN A 485 -24.25 -22.21 8.40
CA GLN A 485 -24.18 -22.66 7.03
C GLN A 485 -24.67 -24.10 6.85
N ASN A 486 -24.39 -25.00 7.79
CA ASN A 486 -24.88 -26.37 7.77
C ASN A 486 -26.40 -26.43 7.87
N ILE A 487 -27.01 -25.56 8.69
CA ILE A 487 -28.47 -25.43 8.78
C ILE A 487 -29.05 -24.93 7.45
N ILE A 488 -28.41 -23.94 6.83
CA ILE A 488 -28.88 -23.32 5.58
C ILE A 488 -28.65 -24.23 4.36
N ALA A 489 -27.53 -24.97 4.35
CA ALA A 489 -27.07 -25.80 3.24
C ALA A 489 -26.28 -27.04 3.75
N PRO A 490 -26.97 -28.13 4.11
CA PRO A 490 -26.36 -29.31 4.75
C PRO A 490 -25.23 -29.98 3.96
N ASP A 491 -25.26 -29.91 2.62
CA ASP A 491 -24.22 -30.49 1.76
C ASP A 491 -23.01 -29.56 1.52
N TYR A 492 -23.05 -28.33 2.01
CA TYR A 492 -22.02 -27.33 1.69
C TYR A 492 -20.65 -27.76 2.20
N GLN A 493 -20.55 -28.17 3.47
CA GLN A 493 -19.25 -28.53 4.07
C GLN A 493 -18.63 -29.75 3.39
N ARG A 494 -19.44 -30.75 3.01
CA ARG A 494 -18.96 -31.91 2.25
C ARG A 494 -18.38 -31.50 0.89
N LYS A 495 -19.05 -30.59 0.18
CA LYS A 495 -18.56 -30.04 -1.10
C LYS A 495 -17.30 -29.20 -0.90
N TYR A 496 -17.24 -28.42 0.18
CA TYR A 496 -16.09 -27.59 0.55
C TYR A 496 -14.87 -28.46 0.86
N LYS A 497 -14.99 -29.47 1.73
CA LYS A 497 -13.92 -30.44 2.04
C LYS A 497 -13.41 -31.16 0.80
N ARG A 498 -14.32 -31.64 -0.07
CA ARG A 498 -13.94 -32.25 -1.37
C ARG A 498 -13.18 -31.29 -2.27
N LYS A 499 -13.56 -30.01 -2.31
CA LYS A 499 -12.84 -28.99 -3.08
C LYS A 499 -11.44 -28.75 -2.51
N MET A 500 -11.31 -28.68 -1.19
CA MET A 500 -10.02 -28.50 -0.51
C MET A 500 -9.08 -29.68 -0.78
N GLN A 501 -9.57 -30.91 -0.65
CA GLN A 501 -8.82 -32.12 -0.99
C GLN A 501 -8.35 -32.14 -2.45
N LYS A 502 -9.23 -31.77 -3.40
CA LYS A 502 -8.85 -31.63 -4.82
C LYS A 502 -7.80 -30.55 -5.08
N GLN A 503 -7.66 -29.57 -4.19
CA GLN A 503 -6.65 -28.52 -4.25
C GLN A 503 -5.38 -28.88 -3.46
N GLY A 504 -5.29 -30.10 -2.93
CA GLY A 504 -4.17 -30.55 -2.10
C GLY A 504 -4.09 -29.82 -0.75
N ARG A 505 -5.20 -29.29 -0.25
CA ARG A 505 -5.25 -28.54 1.02
C ARG A 505 -5.85 -29.39 2.13
N SER A 506 -5.10 -29.58 3.21
CA SER A 506 -5.56 -30.16 4.47
C SER A 506 -5.85 -29.08 5.51
N GLN A 507 -6.58 -29.43 6.57
CA GLN A 507 -7.02 -28.47 7.59
C GLN A 507 -6.52 -28.89 8.98
N TRP A 508 -5.88 -27.96 9.71
CA TRP A 508 -5.63 -28.18 11.15
C TRP A 508 -6.86 -27.84 11.98
N TRP A 509 -7.80 -27.07 11.45
CA TRP A 509 -9.12 -26.91 12.05
C TRP A 509 -10.19 -27.19 11.02
N GLU A 510 -10.77 -28.38 11.11
CA GLU A 510 -11.72 -28.95 10.16
C GLU A 510 -13.03 -28.14 10.09
N SER A 511 -13.47 -27.88 8.86
CA SER A 511 -14.70 -27.12 8.59
C SER A 511 -15.95 -27.87 9.04
N GLY A 512 -16.84 -27.22 9.78
CA GLY A 512 -18.13 -27.80 10.19
C GLY A 512 -18.07 -28.89 11.27
N GLU A 513 -16.95 -29.02 11.97
CA GLU A 513 -16.77 -29.98 13.09
C GLU A 513 -16.60 -29.29 14.45
N GLY A 514 -16.86 -27.97 14.53
CA GLY A 514 -16.77 -27.22 15.78
C GLY A 514 -15.40 -27.38 16.44
N LEU A 515 -15.38 -27.70 17.74
CA LEU A 515 -14.15 -27.95 18.50
C LEU A 515 -13.54 -29.34 18.25
N ASP A 516 -14.35 -30.32 17.86
CA ASP A 516 -13.89 -31.70 17.63
C ASP A 516 -12.97 -31.79 16.40
N GLY A 517 -13.10 -30.84 15.48
CA GLY A 517 -12.25 -30.71 14.29
C GLY A 517 -10.89 -30.05 14.53
N LEU A 518 -10.53 -29.70 15.77
CA LEU A 518 -9.27 -29.02 16.09
C LEU A 518 -8.12 -30.02 16.20
N ASN A 519 -7.12 -29.86 15.35
CA ASN A 519 -5.91 -30.68 15.25
C ASN A 519 -4.64 -29.81 15.33
N PRO A 520 -3.47 -30.41 15.65
CA PRO A 520 -2.18 -29.74 15.51
C PRO A 520 -1.94 -29.29 14.07
N ILE A 521 -1.19 -28.20 13.90
CA ILE A 521 -0.76 -27.75 12.57
C ILE A 521 0.29 -28.72 12.06
N ASP A 522 0.04 -29.30 10.89
CA ASP A 522 0.97 -30.19 10.19
C ASP A 522 1.95 -29.35 9.35
N PHE A 523 3.20 -29.32 9.79
CA PHE A 523 4.31 -28.71 9.05
C PHE A 523 5.14 -29.74 8.26
N GLU A 524 4.94 -31.03 8.48
CA GLU A 524 5.69 -32.10 7.80
C GLU A 524 5.31 -32.13 6.31
N GLY A 525 4.04 -31.87 5.99
CA GLY A 525 3.56 -31.80 4.60
C GLY A 525 4.06 -30.62 3.76
N VAL A 526 4.91 -29.73 4.31
CA VAL A 526 5.47 -28.57 3.59
C VAL A 526 6.53 -28.99 2.57
N VAL A 527 7.36 -29.97 2.91
CA VAL A 527 8.39 -30.55 2.03
C VAL A 527 8.19 -32.05 2.08
N LYS A 528 7.88 -32.65 0.93
CA LYS A 528 7.62 -34.07 0.79
C LYS A 528 8.71 -34.79 0.04
#